data_AF-A0A0K2JHP9-F1
#
_entry.id   AF-A0A0K2JHP9-F1
#
_cell.length_a   1.000
_cell.length_b   1.000
_cell.length_c   1.000
_cell.angle_alpha   90.00
_cell.angle_beta   90.00
_cell.angle_gamma   90.00
#
_symmetry.space_group_name_H-M   'P 1'
#
loop_
_entity.id
_entity.type
_entity.pdbx_description
1 polymer ?
#
loop_
_entity_poly.entity_id
_entity_poly.type
_entity_poly.pdbx_seq_one_letter_code
_entity_poly.pdbx_strand_id
1 'polypeptide(L)' 'MKKQVNRIESEIINFMMKSPDGAKLYWQRAFNYKYSLQEKQLEQELNLNNQQPSPGETTSKYPKIAKIYEPEPYST' A
#
# COMPACT_ATOMS: atom_id res chain seq x y z
N MET A 1 -29.24 -2.54 -7.35
CA MET A 1 -27.89 -3.12 -7.62
C MET A 1 -27.07 -3.37 -6.36
N LYS A 2 -26.73 -2.37 -5.53
CA LYS A 2 -25.88 -2.55 -4.32
C LYS A 2 -26.30 -3.73 -3.39
N LYS A 3 -27.59 -3.88 -3.11
CA LYS A 3 -28.10 -5.00 -2.28
C LYS A 3 -27.82 -6.40 -2.87
N GLN A 4 -27.82 -6.54 -4.19
CA GLN A 4 -27.54 -7.83 -4.84
C GLN A 4 -26.05 -8.15 -4.79
N VAL A 5 -25.19 -7.14 -4.98
CA VAL A 5 -23.73 -7.29 -4.85
C VAL A 5 -23.35 -7.75 -3.45
N ASN A 6 -23.86 -7.07 -2.41
CA ASN A 6 -23.59 -7.46 -1.02
C ASN A 6 -24.03 -8.90 -0.70
N ARG A 7 -25.16 -9.34 -1.29
CA ARG A 7 -25.65 -10.71 -1.11
C ARG A 7 -24.71 -11.73 -1.74
N ILE A 8 -24.28 -11.50 -2.98
CA ILE A 8 -23.36 -12.39 -3.71
C ILE A 8 -22.02 -12.47 -2.99
N GLU A 9 -21.48 -11.34 -2.52
CA GLU A 9 -20.24 -11.30 -1.73
C GLU A 9 -20.36 -12.13 -0.45
N SER A 10 -21.47 -12.00 0.27
CA SER A 10 -21.73 -12.76 1.49
C SER A 10 -21.84 -14.26 1.22
N GLU A 11 -22.49 -14.67 0.12
CA GLU A 11 -22.61 -16.08 -0.27
C GLU A 11 -21.25 -16.68 -0.65
N ILE A 12 -20.39 -15.94 -1.34
CA ILE A 12 -19.03 -16.37 -1.71
C ILE A 12 -18.14 -16.51 -0.47
N ILE A 13 -18.19 -15.54 0.46
CA ILE A 13 -17.44 -15.63 1.72
C ILE A 13 -17.92 -16.82 2.53
N ASN A 14 -19.24 -16.98 2.69
CA ASN A 14 -19.82 -18.12 3.40
C ASN A 14 -19.42 -19.45 2.77
N PHE A 15 -19.29 -19.53 1.45
CA PHE A 15 -18.80 -20.72 0.77
C PHE A 15 -17.32 -20.99 1.08
N MET A 16 -16.45 -19.98 0.98
CA MET A 16 -15.01 -20.14 1.25
C MET A 16 -14.73 -20.50 2.72
N MET A 17 -15.51 -19.97 3.65
CA MET A 17 -15.32 -20.23 5.09
C MET A 17 -15.72 -21.64 5.52
N LYS A 18 -16.34 -22.46 4.65
CA LYS A 18 -16.71 -23.85 4.96
C LYS A 18 -15.54 -24.83 4.98
N SER A 19 -14.38 -24.46 4.46
CA SER A 19 -13.19 -25.32 4.47
C SER A 19 -11.95 -24.57 4.97
N PRO A 20 -10.99 -25.26 5.61
CA PRO A 20 -9.74 -24.64 6.03
C PRO A 20 -8.97 -23.98 4.88
N ASP A 21 -8.93 -24.63 3.71
CA ASP A 21 -8.27 -24.10 2.52
C ASP A 21 -8.97 -22.86 1.96
N GLY A 22 -10.31 -22.88 1.92
CA GLY A 22 -11.09 -21.72 1.49
C GLY A 22 -10.92 -20.53 2.44
N ALA A 23 -10.90 -20.76 3.75
CA ALA A 23 -10.64 -19.73 4.76
C ALA A 23 -9.22 -19.15 4.62
N LYS A 24 -8.21 -20.00 4.39
CA LYS A 24 -6.83 -19.57 4.13
C LYS A 24 -6.75 -18.68 2.89
N LEU A 25 -7.39 -19.07 1.79
CA LEU A 25 -7.43 -18.29 0.56
C LEU A 25 -8.14 -16.94 0.76
N TYR A 26 -9.25 -16.92 1.48
CA TYR A 26 -9.95 -15.68 1.81
C TYR A 26 -9.05 -14.72 2.59
N TRP A 27 -8.43 -15.18 3.67
CA TRP A 27 -7.56 -14.34 4.49
C TRP A 27 -6.31 -13.85 3.75
N GLN A 28 -5.68 -14.69 2.94
CA GLN A 28 -4.55 -14.29 2.11
C GLN A 28 -4.94 -13.16 1.15
N ARG A 29 -6.10 -13.28 0.48
CA ARG A 29 -6.59 -12.24 -0.43
C ARG A 29 -6.96 -10.96 0.30
N ALA A 30 -7.66 -11.06 1.43
CA ALA A 30 -8.04 -9.91 2.25
C ALA A 30 -6.81 -9.14 2.76
N PHE A 31 -5.78 -9.88 3.21
CA PHE A 31 -4.51 -9.31 3.64
C PHE A 31 -3.81 -8.60 2.47
N ASN A 32 -3.60 -9.28 1.35
CA ASN A 32 -2.94 -8.70 0.18
C ASN A 32 -3.64 -7.44 -0.34
N TYR A 33 -4.98 -7.41 -0.34
CA TYR A 33 -5.75 -6.24 -0.73
C TYR A 33 -5.48 -5.04 0.19
N LYS A 34 -5.46 -5.27 1.51
CA LYS A 34 -5.16 -4.22 2.49
C LYS A 34 -3.76 -3.64 2.30
N TYR A 35 -2.75 -4.49 2.12
CA TYR A 35 -1.38 -4.03 1.91
C TYR A 35 -1.24 -3.27 0.60
N SER A 36 -1.80 -3.78 -0.50
CA SER A 36 -1.77 -3.08 -1.79
C SER A 36 -2.47 -1.72 -1.73
N LEU A 37 -3.54 -1.59 -0.94
CA LEU A 37 -4.21 -0.30 -0.72
C LEU A 37 -3.31 0.68 0.03
N GLN A 38 -2.61 0.22 1.07
CA GLN A 38 -1.66 1.04 1.83
C GLN A 38 -0.47 1.48 0.98
N GLU A 39 0.09 0.60 0.15
CA GLU A 39 1.16 0.96 -0.79
C GLU A 39 0.73 2.05 -1.77
N LYS A 40 -0.48 1.93 -2.35
CA LYS A 40 -1.02 2.96 -3.25
C LYS A 40 -1.26 4.30 -2.56
N GLN A 41 -1.71 4.28 -1.30
CA GLN A 41 -1.89 5.50 -0.51
C GLN A 41 -0.54 6.18 -0.24
N LEU A 42 0.47 5.39 0.16
CA LEU A 42 1.82 5.89 0.39
C LEU A 42 2.43 6.47 -0.90
N GLU A 43 2.28 5.80 -2.04
CA GLU A 43 2.71 6.32 -3.34
C GLU A 43 2.02 7.64 -3.69
N GLN A 44 0.71 7.76 -3.42
CA GLN A 44 -0.02 9.01 -3.64
C GLN A 44 0.48 10.14 -2.74
N GLU A 45 0.69 9.86 -1.45
CA GLU A 45 1.24 10.83 -0.50
C GLU A 45 2.64 11.29 -0.92
N LEU A 46 3.50 10.38 -1.37
CA LEU A 46 4.83 10.72 -1.87
C LEU A 46 4.76 11.55 -3.16
N ASN A 47 3.90 11.18 -4.11
CA ASN A 47 3.72 11.92 -5.36
C ASN A 47 3.17 13.34 -5.14
N LEU A 48 2.23 13.50 -4.21
CA LEU A 48 1.68 14.81 -3.83
C LEU A 48 2.74 15.69 -3.15
N ASN A 49 3.60 15.11 -2.30
CA ASN A 49 4.71 15.84 -1.69
C ASN A 49 5.82 16.22 -2.69
N ASN A 50 5.96 15.45 -3.78
CA ASN A 50 6.92 15.72 -4.84
C ASN A 50 6.41 16.68 -5.92
N GLN A 51 5.12 17.03 -5.92
CA GLN A 51 4.54 18.07 -6.77
C GLN A 51 4.59 19.45 -6.07
N GLN A 52 5.81 19.98 -5.89
CA GLN A 52 5.96 21.42 -5.67
C GLN A 52 5.72 22.18 -7.00
N PRO A 53 5.04 23.33 -6.99
CA PRO A 53 5.00 24.18 -8.18
C PRO A 53 6.40 24.78 -8.43
N SER A 54 6.90 24.72 -9.66
CA SER A 54 7.84 25.77 -10.11
C SER A 54 6.98 26.99 -10.49
N PRO A 55 7.31 28.21 -10.08
CA PRO A 55 8.49 28.90 -10.62
C PRO A 55 9.15 29.96 -9.68
N GLY A 56 10.47 30.14 -9.81
CA GLY A 56 11.14 31.40 -9.44
C GLY A 56 11.34 31.72 -7.94
N GLU A 57 12.59 32.06 -7.62
CA GLU A 57 13.05 32.78 -6.42
C GLU A 57 12.89 32.11 -5.02
N THR A 58 14.03 31.56 -4.59
CA THR A 58 14.67 31.73 -3.26
C THR A 58 13.81 31.50 -2.01
N THR A 59 13.89 30.29 -1.45
CA THR A 59 14.71 29.99 -0.26
C THR A 59 14.54 28.51 0.11
N SER A 60 15.65 27.80 0.14
CA SER A 60 15.74 26.40 0.60
C SER A 60 15.22 26.29 2.03
N LYS A 61 14.15 25.50 2.25
CA LYS A 61 13.66 25.14 3.60
C LYS A 61 13.73 23.65 3.92
N TYR A 62 14.34 22.82 3.09
CA TYR A 62 14.68 21.44 3.48
C TYR A 62 16.05 21.03 2.93
N PRO A 63 16.99 20.62 3.80
CA PRO A 63 18.32 20.22 3.38
C PRO A 63 18.25 18.87 2.66
N LYS A 64 19.09 18.74 1.63
CA LYS A 64 19.38 17.49 0.93
C LYS A 64 19.79 16.41 1.94
N ILE A 65 18.91 15.45 2.21
CA ILE A 65 19.32 14.17 2.82
C ILE A 65 19.46 13.15 1.70
N ALA A 66 20.34 13.47 0.74
CA ALA A 66 20.94 12.46 -0.10
C ALA A 66 22.25 12.06 0.59
N LYS A 67 22.44 10.75 0.78
CA LYS A 67 23.56 10.05 1.44
C LYS A 67 23.43 10.01 2.96
N ILE A 68 23.06 8.84 3.48
CA ILE A 68 23.91 7.97 4.32
C ILE A 68 23.22 6.61 4.35
N TYR A 69 23.62 5.71 3.47
CA TYR A 69 23.70 4.29 3.77
C TYR A 69 24.76 3.73 2.83
N GLU A 70 26.01 4.03 3.13
CA GLU A 70 27.11 3.18 2.69
C GLU A 70 27.06 1.96 3.60
N PRO A 71 26.81 0.74 3.09
CA PRO A 71 26.96 -0.44 3.92
C PRO A 71 28.45 -0.60 4.24
N GLU A 72 28.79 -0.60 5.54
CA GLU A 72 30.11 -0.96 6.06
C GLU A 72 30.59 -2.28 5.43
N PRO A 73 31.87 -2.40 5.02
CA PRO A 73 32.37 -3.66 4.50
C PRO A 73 32.37 -4.70 5.62
N TYR A 74 31.85 -5.90 5.31
CA TYR A 74 31.93 -7.06 6.20
C TYR A 74 33.39 -7.28 6.65
N SER A 75 33.63 -7.25 7.95
CA SER A 75 34.88 -7.80 8.52
C SER A 75 34.75 -9.31 8.62
N THR A 76 35.52 -9.98 7.75
CA THR A 76 35.92 -11.41 7.63
C THR A 76 35.05 -12.49 8.27
#